data_AF-A0A4R0QW33-F1
#
_entry.id   AF-A0A4R0QW33-F1
#
_cell.length_a   1.000
_cell.length_b   1.000
_cell.length_c   1.000
_cell.angle_alpha   90.00
_cell.angle_beta   90.00
_cell.angle_gamma   90.00
#
_symmetry.space_group_name_H-M   'P 1'
#
loop_
_entity.id
_entity.type
_entity.pdbx_description
1 polymer ?
#
loop_
_entity_poly.entity_id
_entity_poly.type
_entity_poly.pdbx_seq_one_letter_code
_entity_poly.pdbx_strand_id
1 'polypeptide(L)'
;MAEAASTGGQATAAIQFFRGVDEPVVPDIRLTRSRDGRTGQALFVFEQPDALAPESMGDITGMFLVDEEGTLVTREVKARFVNGKASALEATYTWKSEVDFERFMRFAQRYADSHDLGYSQNSGDNAEDNDSDG
;
A
#
# COMPACT_ATOMS: atom_id res chain seq x y z
N MET A 1 -34.40 12.59 -15.90
CA MET A 1 -33.48 11.61 -16.52
C MET A 1 -32.11 11.83 -15.93
N ALA A 2 -31.50 10.75 -15.41
CA ALA A 2 -30.22 10.61 -14.67
C ALA A 2 -30.17 11.37 -13.32
N GLU A 3 -30.67 10.79 -12.23
CA GLU A 3 -29.99 9.84 -11.32
C GLU A 3 -28.82 10.45 -10.53
N ALA A 4 -29.04 10.56 -9.23
CA ALA A 4 -28.14 11.11 -8.24
C ALA A 4 -26.97 10.15 -7.96
N ALA A 5 -25.75 10.70 -7.93
CA ALA A 5 -24.66 10.11 -7.16
C ALA A 5 -24.49 10.97 -5.90
N SER A 6 -25.31 10.69 -4.89
CA SER A 6 -24.99 11.06 -3.53
C SER A 6 -23.89 10.10 -3.05
N THR A 7 -22.68 10.59 -2.79
CA THR A 7 -21.76 9.90 -1.88
C THR A 7 -21.29 10.91 -0.85
N GLY A 8 -22.12 11.12 0.17
CA GLY A 8 -21.71 11.74 1.42
C GLY A 8 -21.17 10.66 2.38
N GLY A 9 -20.05 10.96 3.05
CA GLY A 9 -19.35 10.11 4.02
C GLY A 9 -18.32 9.22 3.31
N GLN A 10 -17.02 9.24 3.63
CA GLN A 10 -16.40 9.10 4.94
C GLN A 10 -14.98 9.71 4.86
N ALA A 11 -14.30 9.92 5.99
CA ALA A 11 -12.88 10.27 5.97
C ALA A 11 -12.05 9.06 5.49
N THR A 12 -11.95 8.89 4.17
CA THR A 12 -11.33 7.74 3.50
C THR A 12 -9.83 7.90 3.45
N ALA A 13 -9.10 6.92 3.97
CA ALA A 13 -7.66 6.88 3.78
C ALA A 13 -7.35 6.68 2.29
N ALA A 14 -6.38 7.42 1.76
CA ALA A 14 -5.96 7.38 0.37
C ALA A 14 -4.44 7.35 0.25
N ILE A 15 -3.96 6.77 -0.86
CA ILE A 15 -2.54 6.80 -1.23
C ILE A 15 -2.39 7.73 -2.43
N GLN A 16 -1.40 8.62 -2.37
CA GLN A 16 -1.14 9.61 -3.41
C GLN A 16 0.33 9.58 -3.80
N PHE A 17 0.61 9.56 -5.10
CA PHE A 17 1.96 9.83 -5.65
C PHE A 17 2.13 11.29 -6.06
N PHE A 18 1.02 11.94 -6.43
CA PHE A 18 0.94 13.38 -6.68
C PHE A 18 -0.02 13.99 -5.67
N ARG A 19 0.38 15.10 -5.04
CA ARG A 19 -0.43 15.72 -3.98
C ARG A 19 -1.81 16.12 -4.51
N GLY A 20 -2.85 15.64 -3.83
CA GLY A 20 -4.24 15.89 -4.21
C GLY A 20 -4.77 15.00 -5.33
N VAL A 21 -4.00 14.00 -5.77
CA VAL A 21 -4.43 12.99 -6.73
C VAL A 21 -4.38 11.62 -6.06
N ASP A 22 -5.55 11.07 -5.78
CA ASP A 22 -5.71 9.74 -5.20
C ASP A 22 -5.37 8.67 -6.25
N GLU A 23 -4.51 7.73 -5.88
CA GLU A 23 -4.20 6.58 -6.72
C GLU A 23 -5.35 5.57 -6.64
N PRO A 24 -6.02 5.25 -7.75
CA PRO A 24 -7.14 4.31 -7.75
C PRO A 24 -6.69 2.84 -7.62
N VAL A 25 -5.43 2.54 -7.96
CA VAL A 25 -4.88 1.18 -7.89
C VAL A 25 -4.56 0.83 -6.45
N VAL A 26 -5.17 -0.28 -5.99
CA VAL A 26 -4.93 -0.83 -4.66
C VAL A 26 -3.64 -1.66 -4.67
N PRO A 27 -2.65 -1.38 -3.78
CA PRO A 27 -1.39 -2.10 -3.75
C PRO A 27 -1.45 -3.43 -2.99
N ASP A 28 -0.54 -4.34 -3.31
CA ASP A 28 -0.14 -5.44 -2.41
C ASP A 28 0.73 -4.85 -1.28
N ILE A 29 0.31 -5.04 -0.04
CA ILE A 29 1.01 -4.49 1.15
C ILE A 29 1.68 -5.62 1.91
N ARG A 30 3.00 -5.55 2.02
CA ARG A 30 3.82 -6.50 2.80
C ARG A 30 4.46 -5.82 3.98
N LEU A 31 4.10 -6.28 5.17
CA LEU A 31 4.63 -5.77 6.43
C LEU A 31 5.82 -6.62 6.90
N THR A 32 6.96 -5.98 7.16
CA THR A 32 8.11 -6.61 7.82
C THR A 32 8.45 -5.85 9.08
N ARG A 33 8.44 -6.53 10.23
CA ARG A 33 8.70 -5.94 11.54
C ARG A 33 9.94 -6.58 12.17
N SER A 34 10.76 -5.79 12.86
CA SER A 34 11.87 -6.33 13.65
C SER A 34 11.36 -7.16 14.82
N ARG A 35 12.21 -8.04 15.34
CA ARG A 35 11.86 -8.99 16.41
C ARG A 35 11.43 -8.29 17.71
N ASP A 36 12.03 -7.14 18.00
CA ASP A 36 11.66 -6.28 19.14
C ASP A 36 10.46 -5.35 18.85
N GLY A 37 9.98 -5.34 17.61
CA GLY A 37 8.77 -4.63 17.23
C GLY A 37 8.88 -3.11 17.02
N ARG A 38 10.01 -2.51 17.40
CA ARG A 38 10.19 -1.04 17.41
C ARG A 38 10.42 -0.43 16.03
N THR A 39 10.88 -1.24 15.08
CA THR A 39 11.23 -0.80 13.73
C THR A 39 10.68 -1.78 12.71
N GLY A 40 10.53 -1.30 11.49
CA GLY A 40 10.09 -2.14 10.39
C GLY A 40 9.72 -1.31 9.18
N GLN A 41 9.17 -1.99 8.19
CA GLN A 41 8.81 -1.41 6.92
C GLN A 41 7.54 -2.03 6.35
N ALA A 42 6.79 -1.23 5.61
CA ALA A 42 5.69 -1.66 4.77
C ALA A 42 6.10 -1.45 3.31
N LEU A 43 6.16 -2.53 2.55
CA LEU A 43 6.37 -2.50 1.12
C LEU A 43 5.00 -2.49 0.44
N PHE A 44 4.78 -1.51 -0.42
CA PHE A 44 3.61 -1.36 -1.26
C PHE A 44 4.00 -1.68 -2.69
N VAL A 45 3.30 -2.60 -3.33
CA VAL A 45 3.51 -2.97 -4.73
C VAL A 45 2.24 -2.68 -5.51
N PHE A 46 2.32 -1.67 -6.37
CA PHE A 46 1.24 -1.30 -7.27
C PHE A 46 1.51 -1.94 -8.62
N GLU A 47 0.65 -2.85 -9.06
CA GLU A 47 0.74 -3.42 -10.40
C GLU A 47 0.07 -2.48 -11.40
N GLN A 48 0.86 -1.99 -12.37
CA GLN A 48 0.40 -1.06 -13.40
C GLN A 48 -0.40 0.18 -12.88
N PRO A 49 0.13 0.96 -11.91
CA PRO A 49 -0.58 2.15 -11.43
C PRO A 49 -0.62 3.25 -12.48
N ASP A 50 -1.61 4.15 -12.35
CA ASP A 50 -1.73 5.30 -13.24
C ASP A 50 -0.54 6.25 -13.10
N ALA A 51 0.04 6.33 -11.89
CA ALA A 51 1.28 7.07 -11.65
C ALA A 51 2.48 6.59 -12.48
N LEU A 52 2.44 5.37 -13.04
CA LEU A 52 3.50 4.83 -13.91
C LEU A 52 3.45 5.37 -15.34
N ALA A 53 2.50 6.26 -15.66
CA ALA A 53 2.46 6.93 -16.95
C ALA A 53 3.83 7.59 -17.24
N PRO A 54 4.42 7.39 -18.44
CA PRO A 54 5.76 7.86 -18.75
C PRO A 54 5.91 9.39 -18.66
N GLU A 55 4.81 10.12 -18.74
CA GLU A 55 4.73 11.58 -18.63
C GLU A 55 4.84 12.08 -17.18
N SER A 56 4.52 11.24 -16.19
CA SER A 56 4.42 11.64 -14.77
C SER A 56 5.37 10.86 -13.86
N MET A 57 5.92 9.74 -14.35
CA MET A 57 6.87 8.90 -13.63
C MET A 57 8.10 9.65 -13.11
N GLY A 58 8.59 10.65 -13.87
CA GLY A 58 9.74 11.47 -13.49
C GLY A 58 9.43 12.49 -12.38
N ASP A 59 8.16 12.79 -12.15
CA ASP A 59 7.68 13.77 -11.18
C ASP A 59 7.31 13.15 -9.82
N ILE A 60 7.39 11.82 -9.71
CA ILE A 60 7.15 11.12 -8.45
C ILE A 60 8.28 11.43 -7.46
N THR A 61 7.98 12.29 -6.49
CA THR A 61 8.93 12.69 -5.44
C THR A 61 8.82 11.84 -4.17
N GLY A 62 7.76 11.04 -4.08
CA GLY A 62 7.45 10.20 -2.93
C GLY A 62 6.03 9.64 -2.98
N MET A 63 5.67 8.88 -1.95
CA MET A 63 4.32 8.40 -1.69
C MET A 63 3.79 9.04 -0.41
N PHE A 64 2.54 9.48 -0.47
CA PHE A 64 1.82 10.14 0.63
C PHE A 64 0.65 9.24 1.03
N LEU A 65 0.60 8.85 2.31
CA LEU A 65 -0.50 8.11 2.92
C LEU A 65 -1.35 9.12 3.69
N VAL A 66 -2.53 9.46 3.16
CA VAL A 66 -3.39 10.54 3.65
C VAL A 66 -4.61 9.96 4.35
N ASP A 67 -4.92 10.44 5.55
CA ASP A 67 -6.17 10.16 6.26
C ASP A 67 -6.57 11.36 7.16
N GLU A 68 -7.61 11.19 7.99
CA GLU A 68 -8.09 12.24 8.91
C GLU A 68 -7.07 12.69 9.96
N GLU A 69 -6.13 11.82 10.32
CA GLU A 69 -5.09 12.12 11.32
C GLU A 69 -3.88 12.83 10.69
N GLY A 70 -3.85 13.02 9.38
CA GLY A 70 -2.79 13.73 8.66
C GLY A 70 -2.17 12.93 7.52
N THR A 71 -0.86 13.07 7.33
CA THR A 71 -0.16 12.47 6.19
C THR A 71 1.15 11.81 6.61
N LEU A 72 1.33 10.55 6.25
CA LEU A 72 2.63 9.87 6.33
C LEU A 72 3.31 9.97 4.97
N VAL A 73 4.63 10.19 4.96
CA VAL A 73 5.37 10.42 3.71
C VAL A 73 6.53 9.44 3.65
N THR A 74 6.73 8.84 2.49
CA THR A 74 7.99 8.17 2.13
C THR A 74 8.53 8.67 0.81
N ARG A 75 9.85 8.72 0.72
CA ARG A 75 10.59 9.04 -0.51
C ARG A 75 11.19 7.79 -1.17
N GLU A 76 11.06 6.64 -0.53
CA GLU A 76 11.56 5.38 -1.06
C GLU A 76 10.56 4.81 -2.06
N VAL A 77 10.55 5.37 -3.27
CA VAL A 77 9.71 4.91 -4.37
C VAL A 77 10.60 4.45 -5.52
N LYS A 78 10.31 3.28 -6.08
CA LYS A 78 11.09 2.63 -7.14
C LYS A 78 10.15 2.06 -8.17
N ALA A 79 10.44 2.30 -9.44
CA ALA A 79 9.73 1.64 -10.51
C ALA A 79 10.35 0.28 -10.83
N ARG A 80 9.49 -0.71 -11.04
CA ARG A 80 9.86 -2.05 -11.49
C ARG A 80 9.62 -2.15 -12.99
N PHE A 81 10.65 -2.60 -13.71
CA PHE A 81 10.61 -2.80 -15.15
C PHE A 81 10.65 -4.30 -15.47
N VAL A 82 9.76 -4.74 -16.35
CA VAL A 82 9.73 -6.11 -16.88
C VAL A 82 9.85 -6.01 -18.40
N ASN A 83 10.89 -6.64 -18.96
CA ASN A 83 11.21 -6.56 -20.40
C ASN A 83 11.34 -5.12 -20.94
N GLY A 84 11.90 -4.21 -20.15
CA GLY A 84 12.10 -2.80 -20.56
C GLY A 84 10.85 -1.92 -20.50
N LYS A 85 9.69 -2.47 -20.10
CA LYS A 85 8.46 -1.70 -19.83
C LYS A 85 8.26 -1.54 -18.33
N ALA A 86 7.91 -0.34 -17.89
CA ALA A 86 7.49 -0.11 -16.52
C ALA A 86 6.24 -0.95 -16.24
N SER A 87 6.30 -1.82 -15.23
CA SER A 87 5.28 -2.83 -14.94
C SER A 87 4.64 -2.65 -13.57
N ALA A 88 5.40 -2.15 -12.59
CA ALA A 88 4.90 -1.91 -11.24
C ALA A 88 5.63 -0.74 -10.59
N LEU A 89 5.02 -0.18 -9.55
CA LEU A 89 5.63 0.83 -8.69
C LEU A 89 5.73 0.26 -7.27
N GLU A 90 6.91 0.35 -6.69
CA GLU A 90 7.21 -0.15 -5.35
C GLU A 90 7.52 1.03 -4.44
N ALA A 91 6.81 1.14 -3.33
CA ALA A 91 7.09 2.16 -2.33
C ALA A 91 7.32 1.51 -0.96
N THR A 92 8.33 1.98 -0.22
CA THR A 92 8.65 1.45 1.11
C THR A 92 8.42 2.53 2.16
N TYR A 93 7.52 2.30 3.10
CA TYR A 93 7.39 3.14 4.28
C TYR A 93 8.13 2.49 5.46
N THR A 94 9.15 3.17 6.00
CA THR A 94 9.95 2.68 7.12
C THR A 94 9.62 3.44 8.40
N TRP A 95 9.28 2.73 9.48
CA TRP A 95 9.09 3.33 10.81
C TRP A 95 10.27 3.02 11.74
N LYS A 96 10.54 3.95 12.66
CA LYS A 96 11.66 3.87 13.61
C LYS A 96 11.23 3.85 15.07
N SER A 97 9.94 4.00 15.33
CA SER A 97 9.35 3.99 16.66
C SER A 97 8.03 3.23 16.67
N GLU A 98 7.59 2.81 17.86
CA GLU A 98 6.28 2.18 18.05
C GLU A 98 5.14 3.14 17.73
N VAL A 99 5.29 4.43 18.04
CA VAL A 99 4.29 5.46 17.76
C VAL A 99 4.05 5.62 16.25
N ASP A 100 5.12 5.62 15.45
CA ASP A 100 5.02 5.65 13.99
C ASP A 100 4.30 4.40 13.45
N PHE A 101 4.59 3.24 14.04
CA PHE A 101 3.93 1.98 13.68
C PHE A 101 2.44 1.99 14.01
N GLU A 102 2.05 2.42 15.21
CA GLU A 102 0.65 2.53 15.59
C GLU A 102 -0.09 3.51 14.68
N ARG A 103 0.56 4.62 14.32
CA ARG A 103 0.01 5.60 13.39
C ARG A 103 -0.20 5.00 11.99
N PHE A 104 0.77 4.23 11.51
CA PHE A 104 0.66 3.49 10.26
C PHE A 104 -0.47 2.45 10.29
N MET A 105 -0.60 1.69 11.37
CA MET A 105 -1.65 0.68 11.51
C MET A 105 -3.05 1.31 11.48
N ARG A 106 -3.24 2.50 12.06
CA ARG A 106 -4.50 3.24 11.95
C ARG A 106 -4.81 3.65 10.52
N PHE A 107 -3.82 4.14 9.78
CA PHE A 107 -3.96 4.42 8.35
C PHE A 107 -4.33 3.14 7.58
N ALA A 108 -3.58 2.05 7.78
CA ALA A 108 -3.76 0.79 7.05
C ALA A 108 -5.14 0.19 7.30
N GLN A 109 -5.64 0.24 8.53
CA GLN A 109 -6.98 -0.23 8.88
C GLN A 109 -8.07 0.56 8.14
N ARG A 110 -7.97 1.90 8.12
CA ARG A 110 -8.93 2.76 7.40
C ARG A 110 -8.86 2.53 5.89
N TYR A 111 -7.65 2.37 5.36
CA TYR A 111 -7.44 2.13 3.93
C TYR A 111 -8.05 0.80 3.51
N ALA A 112 -7.84 -0.26 4.30
CA ALA A 112 -8.40 -1.58 4.05
C ALA A 112 -9.94 -1.61 4.13
N ASP A 113 -10.53 -0.93 5.12
CA ASP A 113 -11.98 -0.80 5.28
C ASP A 113 -12.64 -0.11 4.08
N SER A 114 -11.95 0.89 3.50
CA SER A 114 -12.45 1.64 2.34
C SER A 114 -12.27 0.93 0.99
N HIS A 115 -11.34 -0.02 0.89
CA HIS A 115 -10.95 -0.66 -0.38
C HIS A 115 -11.23 -2.18 -0.43
N ASP A 116 -12.01 -2.70 0.52
CA ASP A 116 -12.36 -4.13 0.66
C ASP A 116 -11.13 -5.06 0.53
N LEU A 117 -10.01 -4.60 1.09
CA LEU A 117 -8.77 -5.37 1.09
C LEU A 117 -8.92 -6.54 2.07
N GLY A 118 -9.37 -7.69 1.56
CA GLY A 118 -9.26 -8.95 2.26
C GLY A 118 -7.79 -9.20 2.61
N TYR A 119 -7.44 -9.13 3.90
CA TYR A 119 -6.11 -9.48 4.39
C TYR A 119 -5.77 -10.90 3.95
N SER A 120 -5.07 -11.04 2.82
CA SER A 120 -4.45 -12.30 2.44
C SER A 120 -3.19 -12.43 3.28
N GLN A 121 -3.39 -12.78 4.54
CA GLN A 121 -2.33 -13.28 5.39
C GLN A 121 -1.83 -14.54 4.69
N ASN A 122 -0.77 -14.40 3.90
CA ASN A 122 -0.12 -15.51 3.23
C ASN A 122 0.61 -16.31 4.32
N SER A 123 -0.18 -17.07 5.09
CA SER A 123 0.29 -18.13 5.95
C SER A 123 0.97 -19.14 5.05
N GLY A 124 2.30 -19.07 5.01
CA GLY A 124 3.13 -20.15 4.54
C GLY A 124 2.93 -21.34 5.48
N ASP A 125 1.90 -22.13 5.20
CA ASP A 125 1.73 -23.47 5.76
C ASP A 125 1.57 -24.41 4.57
N ASN A 126 2.71 -24.68 3.92
CA ASN A 126 2.85 -25.86 3.09
C ASN A 126 3.53 -26.91 3.98
N ALA A 127 2.80 -27.34 5.01
CA ALA A 127 3.15 -28.52 5.78
C ALA A 127 3.05 -29.73 4.86
N GLU A 128 4.18 -30.38 4.69
CA GLU A 128 4.35 -31.68 4.06
C GLU A 128 3.37 -32.69 4.68
N ASP A 129 2.42 -33.18 3.88
CA ASP A 129 1.77 -34.46 4.13
C ASP A 129 1.74 -35.23 2.80
N ASN A 130 2.69 -36.14 2.65
CA ASN A 130 2.55 -37.26 1.74
C ASN A 130 2.89 -38.52 2.55
N ASP A 131 1.84 -38.99 3.22
CA ASP A 131 1.37 -40.37 3.24
C ASP A 131 2.34 -41.45 3.77
N SER A 132 2.00 -41.95 4.95
CA SER A 132 2.37 -43.29 5.40
C SER A 132 1.23 -44.24 5.05
N ASP A 133 1.49 -45.31 4.29
CA ASP A 133 0.80 -46.60 4.47
C ASP A 133 1.58 -47.79 3.86
N GLY A 134 1.73 -48.85 4.68
CA GLY A 134 1.73 -50.25 4.23
C GLY A 134 3.04 -50.92 3.83
#